data_AF-A0A2W4TSB8-F1
#
_entry.id   AF-A0A2W4TSB8-F1
#
_cell.length_a   1.000
_cell.length_b   1.000
_cell.length_c   1.000
_cell.angle_alpha   90.00
_cell.angle_beta   90.00
_cell.angle_gamma   90.00
#
_symmetry.space_group_name_H-M   'P 1'
#
loop_
_entity.id
_entity.type
_entity.pdbx_description
1 polymer ?
#
loop_
_entity_poly.entity_id
_entity_poly.type
_entity_poly.pdbx_seq_one_letter_code
_entity_poly.pdbx_strand_id
1 'polypeptide(L)'
;MPVLTIPYTDDLLLATGKPPTELEEELRFLLAVKLFELHRLSIGKAAEFCGMGKLHFMFELGRLKIPVINLDDDQIADELRDD
;
A
#
# COMPACT_ATOMS: atom_id res chain seq x y z
N MET A 1 -18.49 -13.06 -2.29
CA MET A 1 -17.19 -12.43 -2.62
C MET A 1 -16.14 -13.52 -2.65
N PRO A 2 -15.23 -13.56 -3.65
CA PRO A 2 -14.14 -14.53 -3.65
C PRO A 2 -13.19 -14.24 -2.47
N VAL A 3 -12.62 -15.30 -1.89
CA VAL A 3 -11.66 -15.22 -0.77
C VAL A 3 -10.32 -15.76 -1.24
N LEU A 4 -9.26 -15.00 -0.96
CA LEU A 4 -7.87 -15.43 -1.17
C LEU A 4 -7.34 -15.98 0.15
N THR A 5 -6.90 -17.24 0.16
CA THR A 5 -6.24 -17.88 1.31
C THR A 5 -4.79 -18.15 0.96
N ILE A 6 -3.87 -17.59 1.74
CA ILE A 6 -2.43 -17.76 1.57
C ILE A 6 -1.90 -18.46 2.82
N PRO A 7 -1.50 -19.75 2.76
CA PRO A 7 -0.85 -20.39 3.90
C PRO A 7 0.52 -19.74 4.11
N TYR A 8 0.86 -19.47 5.37
CA TYR A 8 2.17 -19.01 5.80
C TYR A 8 2.64 -19.84 6.99
N THR A 9 3.95 -19.88 7.22
CA THR A 9 4.56 -20.68 8.29
C THR A 9 4.56 -19.92 9.61
N ASP A 10 4.54 -20.65 10.73
CA ASP A 10 4.66 -20.05 12.07
C ASP A 10 5.97 -19.28 12.25
N ASP A 11 7.03 -19.67 11.52
CA ASP A 11 8.31 -18.94 11.47
C ASP A 11 8.13 -17.47 11.08
N LEU A 12 7.12 -17.13 10.26
CA LEU A 12 6.83 -15.75 9.89
C LEU A 12 6.24 -14.94 11.06
N LEU A 13 5.40 -15.57 11.88
CA LEU A 13 4.88 -14.99 13.12
C LEU A 13 6.03 -14.78 14.12
N LEU A 14 6.92 -15.76 14.24
CA LEU A 14 8.09 -15.67 15.12
C LEU A 14 9.06 -14.58 14.67
N ALA A 15 9.33 -14.48 13.37
CA ALA A 15 10.24 -13.48 12.81
C ALA A 15 9.71 -12.04 12.96
N THR A 16 8.39 -11.86 12.88
CA THR A 16 7.76 -10.53 13.00
C THR A 16 7.40 -10.16 14.44
N GLY A 17 7.26 -11.14 15.33
CA GLY A 17 6.80 -10.93 16.71
C GLY A 17 5.34 -10.46 16.81
N LYS A 18 4.59 -10.53 15.71
CA LYS A 18 3.22 -10.01 15.60
C LYS A 18 2.18 -11.11 15.84
N PRO A 19 1.01 -10.75 16.40
CA PRO A 19 -0.12 -11.66 16.39
C PRO A 19 -0.59 -11.92 14.94
N PRO A 20 -1.19 -13.09 14.66
CA PRO A 20 -1.62 -13.45 13.30
C PRO A 20 -2.48 -12.40 12.60
N THR A 21 -3.41 -11.77 13.33
CA THR A 21 -4.31 -10.75 12.77
C THR A 21 -3.56 -9.51 12.29
N GLU A 22 -2.56 -9.05 13.03
CA GLU A 22 -1.76 -7.88 12.66
C GLU A 22 -0.86 -8.19 11.45
N LEU A 23 -0.27 -9.39 11.42
CA LEU A 23 0.49 -9.85 10.26
C LEU A 23 -0.39 -9.94 9.01
N GLU A 24 -1.60 -10.49 9.11
CA GLU A 24 -2.53 -10.61 8.00
C GLU A 24 -3.01 -9.26 7.47
N GLU A 25 -3.22 -8.27 8.35
CA GLU A 25 -3.52 -6.89 7.98
C GLU A 25 -2.35 -6.24 7.24
N GLU A 26 -1.13 -6.43 7.75
CA GLU A 26 0.10 -5.97 7.08
C GLU A 26 0.28 -6.61 5.71
N LEU A 27 0.12 -7.94 5.59
CA LEU A 27 0.21 -8.65 4.32
C LEU A 27 -0.84 -8.17 3.31
N ARG A 28 -2.07 -7.92 3.77
CA ARG A 28 -3.14 -7.36 2.91
C ARG A 28 -2.79 -5.96 2.42
N PHE A 29 -2.24 -5.12 3.30
CA PHE A 29 -1.76 -3.80 2.93
C PHE A 29 -0.61 -3.89 1.91
N LEU A 30 0.41 -4.72 2.17
CA LEU A 30 1.54 -4.91 1.25
C LEU A 30 1.09 -5.43 -0.12
N LEU A 31 0.08 -6.31 -0.17
CA LEU A 31 -0.50 -6.76 -1.43
C LEU A 31 -1.21 -5.62 -2.18
N ALA A 32 -1.99 -4.79 -1.47
CA ALA A 32 -2.63 -3.61 -2.04
C ALA A 32 -1.61 -2.63 -2.64
N VAL A 33 -0.54 -2.38 -1.90
CA VAL A 33 0.60 -1.55 -2.31
C VAL A 33 1.23 -2.10 -3.59
N LYS A 34 1.57 -3.40 -3.62
CA LYS A 34 2.19 -4.01 -4.80
C LYS A 34 1.27 -3.98 -6.03
N LEU A 35 -0.04 -4.18 -5.85
CA LEU A 35 -1.00 -4.07 -6.94
C LEU A 35 -1.17 -2.63 -7.45
N PHE A 36 -1.03 -1.64 -6.57
CA PHE A 36 -1.00 -0.22 -6.95
C PHE A 36 0.27 0.13 -7.74
N GLU A 37 1.45 -0.27 -7.24
CA GLU A 37 2.74 -0.04 -7.93
C GLU A 37 2.78 -0.70 -9.31
N LEU A 38 2.16 -1.87 -9.48
CA LEU A 38 2.03 -2.55 -10.77
C LEU A 38 0.94 -1.97 -11.68
N HIS A 39 0.32 -0.85 -11.30
CA HIS A 39 -0.81 -0.21 -11.97
C HIS A 39 -2.00 -1.15 -12.23
N ARG A 40 -2.17 -2.17 -11.38
CA ARG A 40 -3.32 -3.11 -11.43
C ARG A 40 -4.51 -2.59 -10.66
N LEU A 41 -4.26 -1.81 -9.60
CA LEU A 41 -5.28 -1.08 -8.87
C LEU A 41 -5.01 0.42 -8.94
N SER A 42 -6.07 1.20 -9.08
CA SER A 42 -5.98 2.63 -8.78
C SER A 42 -5.79 2.80 -7.27
N ILE A 43 -5.29 3.96 -6.84
CA ILE A 43 -5.07 4.25 -5.43
C ILE A 43 -6.34 4.08 -4.56
N GLY A 44 -7.51 4.45 -5.10
CA GLY A 44 -8.78 4.28 -4.40
C GLY A 44 -9.16 2.81 -4.25
N LYS A 45 -8.97 2.00 -5.30
CA LYS A 45 -9.22 0.55 -5.25
C LYS A 45 -8.24 -0.19 -4.36
N ALA A 46 -6.98 0.24 -4.32
CA ALA A 46 -5.97 -0.33 -3.41
C ALA A 46 -6.32 -0.02 -1.95
N ALA A 47 -6.74 1.21 -1.64
CA ALA A 47 -7.22 1.56 -0.31
C ALA A 47 -8.44 0.72 0.11
N GLU A 48 -9.44 0.59 -0.77
CA GLU A 48 -10.62 -0.26 -0.54
C GLU A 48 -10.23 -1.74 -0.33
N PHE A 49 -9.28 -2.25 -1.13
CA PHE A 49 -8.81 -3.64 -1.05
C PHE A 49 -8.25 -4.00 0.34
N CYS A 50 -7.54 -3.08 0.99
CA CYS A 50 -7.04 -3.28 2.35
C CYS A 50 -7.94 -2.69 3.44
N GLY A 51 -9.18 -2.30 3.12
CA GLY A 51 -10.14 -1.77 4.09
C GLY A 51 -9.78 -0.39 4.66
N MET A 52 -8.97 0.39 3.95
CA MET A 52 -8.52 1.71 4.37
C MET A 52 -9.25 2.84 3.64
N GLY A 53 -9.42 3.98 4.32
CA GLY A 53 -9.79 5.22 3.65
C GLY A 53 -8.65 5.69 2.74
N LYS A 54 -8.99 6.28 1.58
CA LYS A 54 -8.01 6.73 0.56
C LYS A 54 -6.89 7.62 1.14
N LEU A 55 -7.23 8.59 1.99
CA LEU A 55 -6.23 9.49 2.60
C LEU A 55 -5.29 8.75 3.55
N HIS A 56 -5.82 7.78 4.33
CA HIS A 56 -5.00 6.96 5.23
C HIS A 56 -4.05 6.07 4.44
N PHE A 57 -4.53 5.46 3.35
CA PHE A 57 -3.68 4.68 2.45
C PHE A 57 -2.56 5.52 1.82
N MET A 58 -2.86 6.74 1.36
CA MET A 58 -1.85 7.69 0.86
C MET A 58 -0.79 8.03 1.91
N PHE A 59 -1.21 8.24 3.16
CA PHE A 59 -0.30 8.52 4.27
C PHE A 59 0.64 7.34 4.54
N GLU A 60 0.13 6.11 4.56
CA GLU A 60 0.94 4.91 4.75
C GLU A 60 1.90 4.64 3.58
N LEU A 61 1.50 4.91 2.34
CA LEU A 61 2.43 4.88 1.19
C LEU A 61 3.59 5.87 1.38
N GLY A 62 3.31 7.07 1.89
CA GLY A 62 4.33 8.06 2.23
C GLY A 62 5.32 7.56 3.29
N ARG A 63 4.84 6.86 4.33
CA ARG A 63 5.70 6.24 5.36
C ARG A 63 6.63 5.17 4.78
N LEU A 64 6.16 4.43 3.77
CA LEU A 64 6.96 3.46 3.03
C LEU A 64 7.85 4.07 1.93
N LYS A 65 7.83 5.40 1.75
CA LYS A 65 8.53 6.13 0.68
C LYS A 65 8.13 5.66 -0.73
N ILE A 66 6.88 5.23 -0.89
CA ILE A 66 6.33 4.82 -2.18
C ILE A 66 5.71 6.06 -2.84
N PRO A 67 6.14 6.46 -4.05
CA PRO A 67 5.59 7.61 -4.74
C PRO A 67 4.09 7.44 -4.97
N VAL A 68 3.31 8.36 -4.41
CA VAL A 68 1.85 8.39 -4.57
C VAL A 68 1.46 9.20 -5.81
N ILE A 69 2.32 10.14 -6.19
CA ILE A 69 2.14 11.03 -7.33
C ILE A 69 3.32 10.78 -8.26
N ASN A 70 3.00 10.41 -9.50
CA ASN A 70 3.99 10.32 -10.56
C ASN A 70 3.89 11.66 -11.32
N LEU A 71 4.37 12.74 -10.70
CA LEU A 71 4.60 13.98 -11.45
C LEU A 71 5.78 13.69 -12.38
N ASP A 72 5.61 13.94 -13.67
CA ASP A 72 6.75 13.98 -14.56
C ASP A 72 7.64 15.19 -14.20
N ASP A 73 8.90 15.17 -14.65
CA ASP A 73 9.88 16.21 -14.31
C ASP A 73 9.38 17.62 -14.68
N ASP A 74 8.54 17.71 -15.71
CA ASP A 74 7.92 18.95 -16.18
C ASP A 74 6.85 19.47 -15.20
N GLN A 75 5.99 18.59 -14.67
CA GLN A 75 5.00 18.95 -13.65
C GLN A 75 5.65 19.35 -12.31
N ILE A 76 6.76 18.71 -11.93
CA ILE A 76 7.53 19.09 -10.74
C ILE A 76 8.15 20.49 -10.92
N ALA A 77 8.69 20.77 -12.12
CA ALA A 77 9.29 22.06 -12.43
C ALA A 77 8.27 23.21 -12.41
N ASP A 78 7.04 22.95 -12.83
CA ASP A 78 5.96 23.93 -12.79
C ASP A 78 5.48 24.20 -11.34
N GLU A 79 5.33 23.18 -10.49
CA GLU A 79 4.96 23.40 -9.07
C GLU A 79 6.04 24.17 -8.27
N LEU A 80 7.33 23.94 -8.55
CA LEU A 80 8.44 24.64 -7.88
C LEU A 80 8.64 26.10 -8.34
N ARG A 81 7.99 26.52 -9.43
CA ARG A 81 8.06 27.90 -9.93
C ARG A 81 6.98 28.83 -9.37
N ASP A 82 5.95 28.27 -8.74
CA ASP A 82 4.80 29.01 -8.20
C ASP A 82 4.92 29.38 -6.70
N ASP A 83 6.11 29.21 -6.10
CA ASP A 83 6.51 29.76 -4.78
C ASP A 83 7.40 31.02 -4.93
#